data_AF-A0A9Q3Q4J4-F1
#
_entry.id   AF-A0A9Q3Q4J4-F1
#
_cell.length_a   1.000
_cell.length_b   1.000
_cell.length_c   1.000
_cell.angle_alpha   90.00
_cell.angle_beta   90.00
_cell.angle_gamma   90.00
#
_symmetry.space_group_name_H-M   'P 1'
#
loop_
_entity.id
_entity.type
_entity.pdbx_description
1 polymer ?
#
loop_
_entity_poly.entity_id
_entity_poly.type
_entity_poly.pdbx_seq_one_letter_code
_entity_poly.pdbx_strand_id
1 'polypeptide(L)'
;MPGYETGDWEQLKLDMKRRWGTVSPERRYKLSSITQLFTKIQQEGGIRNMTQYKKFIGEYESIINYLRRYQYIQGDINHNQEILASLSSSVQESIYKEMIKDKAMVQALDGGYIIPRLEILKLYIEQDLEAKVLIKKKEFSQPKSQEKKARFEEESWEEVLKQMKDLTKKIENPQPQENQSKDTGNESKLQARNNQDQRTIQNSQPFRPRYPSPPISSGYQPYGPAQMAPRQPLKCYYFLEEGNCKRR
;
A
#
# COMPACT_ATOMS: atom_id res chain seq x y z
N MET A 1 -27.30 -0.61 46.82
CA MET A 1 -28.40 -0.26 45.88
C MET A 1 -29.66 -0.57 46.64
N PRO A 2 -30.60 0.36 46.80
CA PRO A 2 -31.66 0.22 47.79
C PRO A 2 -32.48 -1.07 47.60
N GLY A 3 -32.80 -1.47 46.36
CA GLY A 3 -33.50 -2.74 46.12
C GLY A 3 -32.70 -4.02 46.48
N TYR A 4 -31.36 -3.96 46.56
CA TYR A 4 -30.54 -5.10 47.02
C TYR A 4 -30.60 -5.25 48.55
N GLU A 5 -30.69 -4.14 49.27
CA GLU A 5 -30.71 -4.10 50.72
C GLU A 5 -32.09 -4.44 51.29
N THR A 6 -33.17 -4.08 50.57
CA THR A 6 -34.56 -4.42 50.95
C THR A 6 -35.01 -5.80 50.46
N GLY A 7 -34.24 -6.46 49.58
CA GLY A 7 -34.64 -7.73 48.95
C GLY A 7 -35.74 -7.59 47.88
N ASP A 8 -36.09 -6.36 47.49
CA ASP A 8 -37.08 -6.07 46.46
C ASP A 8 -36.47 -6.17 45.05
N TRP A 9 -36.67 -7.33 44.41
CA TRP A 9 -36.14 -7.62 43.08
C TRP A 9 -36.58 -6.62 41.99
N GLU A 10 -37.80 -6.10 42.05
CA GLU A 10 -38.28 -5.10 41.07
C GLU A 10 -37.58 -3.75 41.23
N GLN A 11 -37.37 -3.31 42.48
CA GLN A 11 -36.64 -2.08 42.77
C GLN A 11 -35.16 -2.22 42.37
N LEU A 12 -34.56 -3.37 42.66
CA LEU A 12 -33.19 -3.67 42.25
C LEU A 12 -33.06 -3.64 40.73
N LYS A 13 -33.98 -4.28 39.99
CA LYS A 13 -34.00 -4.28 38.53
C LYS A 13 -34.12 -2.87 37.93
N LEU A 14 -34.95 -2.01 38.53
CA LEU A 14 -35.06 -0.60 38.13
C LEU A 14 -33.77 0.18 38.41
N ASP A 15 -33.19 0.00 39.59
CA ASP A 15 -31.90 0.60 39.96
C ASP A 15 -30.78 0.16 39.01
N MET A 16 -30.75 -1.14 38.65
CA MET A 16 -29.79 -1.69 37.70
C MET A 16 -29.95 -1.05 36.32
N LYS A 17 -31.18 -0.99 35.80
CA LYS A 17 -31.47 -0.33 34.51
C LYS A 17 -31.16 1.16 34.53
N ARG A 18 -31.37 1.85 35.66
CA ARG A 18 -31.08 3.28 35.81
C ARG A 18 -29.58 3.55 35.81
N ARG A 19 -28.80 2.72 36.52
CA ARG A 19 -27.36 2.96 36.71
C ARG A 19 -26.50 2.44 35.56
N TRP A 20 -26.87 1.30 34.98
CA TRP A 20 -26.11 0.65 33.91
C TRP A 20 -26.82 0.65 32.54
N GLY A 21 -28.02 1.21 32.47
CA GLY A 21 -28.86 1.14 31.28
C GLY A 21 -29.55 -0.22 31.15
N THR A 22 -30.53 -0.29 30.25
CA THR A 22 -31.00 -1.59 29.76
C THR A 22 -29.91 -2.21 28.91
N VAL A 23 -29.57 -3.47 29.20
CA VAL A 23 -28.88 -4.31 28.21
C VAL A 23 -29.85 -4.47 27.06
N SER A 24 -29.69 -3.67 26.00
CA SER A 24 -30.53 -3.84 24.81
C SER A 24 -30.32 -5.27 24.32
N PRO A 25 -31.38 -6.09 24.25
CA PRO A 25 -31.28 -7.42 23.64
C PRO A 25 -31.06 -7.32 22.13
N GLU A 26 -31.11 -6.09 21.58
CA GLU A 26 -30.85 -5.86 20.18
C GLU A 26 -29.39 -6.15 19.85
N ARG A 27 -29.21 -7.04 18.87
CA ARG A 27 -27.91 -7.40 18.30
C ARG A 27 -27.18 -6.13 17.88
N ARG A 28 -25.95 -5.96 18.38
CA ARG A 28 -25.10 -4.80 18.07
C ARG A 28 -24.87 -4.64 16.56
N TYR A 29 -24.68 -5.77 15.86
CA TYR A 29 -24.57 -5.81 14.40
C TYR A 29 -25.45 -6.92 13.82
N LYS A 30 -25.96 -6.68 12.61
CA LYS A 30 -26.73 -7.61 11.78
C LYS A 30 -25.92 -7.95 10.53
N LEU A 31 -26.30 -8.99 9.78
CA LEU A 31 -25.65 -9.28 8.48
C LEU A 31 -25.74 -8.10 7.51
N SER A 32 -26.87 -7.38 7.54
CA SER A 32 -27.06 -6.14 6.78
C SER A 32 -26.16 -4.97 7.23
N SER A 33 -25.51 -5.05 8.39
CA SER A 33 -24.61 -3.99 8.84
C SER A 33 -23.36 -3.90 7.95
N ILE A 34 -22.93 -5.02 7.34
CA ILE A 34 -21.82 -5.02 6.38
C ILE A 34 -22.21 -4.23 5.13
N THR A 35 -23.38 -4.54 4.54
CA THR A 35 -23.84 -3.85 3.34
C THR A 35 -24.12 -2.38 3.61
N GLN A 36 -24.71 -2.06 4.77
CA GLN A 36 -24.91 -0.67 5.21
C GLN A 36 -23.60 0.10 5.37
N LEU A 37 -22.52 -0.55 5.83
CA LEU A 37 -21.22 0.08 5.93
C LEU A 37 -20.69 0.47 4.53
N PHE A 38 -20.76 -0.45 3.57
CA PHE A 38 -20.32 -0.17 2.20
C PHE A 38 -21.15 0.91 1.53
N THR A 39 -22.48 0.86 1.64
CA THR A 39 -23.36 1.86 1.03
C THR A 39 -23.15 3.24 1.63
N LYS A 40 -22.94 3.34 2.94
CA LYS A 40 -22.63 4.60 3.61
C LYS A 40 -21.36 5.23 3.04
N ILE A 41 -20.28 4.46 2.90
CA ILE A 41 -19.01 4.96 2.34
C ILE A 41 -19.15 5.36 0.88
N GLN A 42 -19.91 4.60 0.09
CA GLN A 42 -20.20 4.94 -1.30
C GLN A 42 -20.99 6.26 -1.41
N GLN A 43 -21.96 6.47 -0.53
CA GLN A 43 -22.72 7.73 -0.44
C GLN A 43 -21.85 8.92 -0.02
N GLU A 44 -20.84 8.69 0.84
CA GLU A 44 -19.85 9.71 1.24
C GLU A 44 -18.83 10.03 0.14
N GLY A 45 -18.90 9.38 -1.03
CA GLY A 45 -18.03 9.64 -2.19
C GLY A 45 -16.72 8.83 -2.18
N GLY A 46 -16.70 7.74 -1.42
CA GLY A 46 -15.60 6.78 -1.35
C GLY A 46 -14.41 7.24 -0.50
N ILE A 47 -13.56 6.28 -0.12
CA ILE A 47 -12.40 6.54 0.75
C ILE A 47 -11.28 7.24 -0.06
N ARG A 48 -10.82 8.38 0.44
CA ARG A 48 -9.74 9.19 -0.17
C ARG A 48 -8.52 9.34 0.71
N ASN A 49 -8.72 9.31 2.03
CA ASN A 49 -7.69 9.61 3.02
C ASN A 49 -7.36 8.40 3.89
N MET A 50 -6.12 8.35 4.39
CA MET A 50 -5.67 7.32 5.33
C MET A 50 -6.51 7.28 6.62
N THR A 51 -6.91 8.44 7.15
CA THR A 51 -7.75 8.51 8.36
C THR A 51 -9.14 7.90 8.17
N GLN A 52 -9.75 8.16 7.01
CA GLN A 52 -11.03 7.57 6.62
C GLN A 52 -10.88 6.05 6.46
N TYR A 53 -9.81 5.60 5.81
CA TYR A 53 -9.52 4.19 5.63
C TYR A 53 -9.38 3.43 6.95
N LYS A 54 -8.57 3.95 7.89
CA LYS A 54 -8.38 3.33 9.21
C LYS A 54 -9.69 3.22 10.00
N LYS A 55 -10.52 4.27 9.95
CA LYS A 55 -11.84 4.24 10.59
C LYS A 55 -12.74 3.17 9.95
N PHE A 56 -12.78 3.13 8.62
CA PHE A 56 -13.57 2.17 7.87
C PHE A 56 -13.14 0.72 8.16
N ILE A 57 -11.85 0.40 8.09
CA ILE A 57 -11.35 -0.95 8.39
C ILE A 57 -11.62 -1.32 9.84
N GLY A 58 -11.44 -0.40 10.79
CA GLY A 58 -11.78 -0.67 12.19
C GLY A 58 -13.26 -0.99 12.39
N GLU A 59 -14.16 -0.24 11.75
CA GLU A 59 -15.60 -0.53 11.78
C GLU A 59 -15.92 -1.88 11.12
N TYR A 60 -15.39 -2.14 9.92
CA TYR A 60 -15.58 -3.39 9.19
C TYR A 60 -15.11 -4.62 10.01
N GLU A 61 -13.89 -4.57 10.56
CA GLU A 61 -13.35 -5.65 11.39
C GLU A 61 -14.15 -5.85 12.67
N SER A 62 -14.63 -4.76 13.29
CA SER A 62 -15.48 -4.86 14.48
C SER A 62 -16.79 -5.60 14.19
N ILE A 63 -17.39 -5.35 13.02
CA ILE A 63 -18.60 -6.03 12.55
C ILE A 63 -18.31 -7.50 12.29
N ILE A 64 -17.28 -7.81 11.50
CA ILE A 64 -16.91 -9.20 11.16
C ILE A 64 -16.58 -10.01 12.42
N ASN A 65 -15.78 -9.45 13.33
CA ASN A 65 -15.41 -10.11 14.58
C ASN A 65 -16.62 -10.38 15.49
N TYR A 66 -17.56 -9.43 15.55
CA TYR A 66 -18.82 -9.65 16.26
C TYR A 66 -19.61 -10.78 15.62
N LEU A 67 -19.84 -10.71 14.30
CA LEU A 67 -20.65 -11.71 13.60
C LEU A 67 -20.05 -13.12 13.69
N ARG A 68 -18.72 -13.22 13.64
CA ARG A 68 -17.98 -14.48 13.84
C ARG A 68 -18.11 -14.99 15.28
N ARG A 69 -17.95 -14.13 16.30
CA ARG A 69 -18.05 -14.52 17.71
C ARG A 69 -19.42 -15.10 18.06
N TYR A 70 -20.47 -14.54 17.49
CA TYR A 70 -21.84 -15.01 17.67
C TYR A 70 -22.28 -16.05 16.62
N GLN A 71 -21.34 -16.57 15.82
CA GLN A 71 -21.56 -17.63 14.82
C GLN A 71 -22.64 -17.32 13.78
N TYR A 72 -22.90 -16.04 13.50
CA TYR A 72 -23.80 -15.62 12.42
C TYR A 72 -23.19 -15.83 11.04
N ILE A 73 -21.86 -15.88 10.98
CA ILE A 73 -21.06 -16.16 9.80
C ILE A 73 -20.22 -17.39 10.11
N GLN A 74 -20.19 -18.33 9.18
CA GLN A 74 -19.32 -19.51 9.23
C GLN A 74 -18.30 -19.40 8.08
N GLY A 75 -17.03 -19.65 8.40
CA GLY A 75 -15.93 -19.62 7.44
C GLY A 75 -15.42 -18.22 7.08
N ASP A 76 -14.64 -18.18 6.00
CA ASP A 76 -14.02 -16.97 5.47
C ASP A 76 -14.94 -16.31 4.44
N ILE A 77 -15.54 -15.18 4.80
CA ILE A 77 -16.29 -14.38 3.85
C ILE A 77 -15.34 -13.44 3.11
N ASN A 78 -15.42 -13.48 1.78
CA ASN A 78 -14.66 -12.62 0.90
C ASN A 78 -15.47 -11.37 0.57
N HIS A 79 -15.04 -10.23 1.12
CA HIS A 79 -15.58 -8.90 0.78
C HIS A 79 -14.55 -8.02 0.07
N ASN A 80 -13.55 -8.63 -0.58
CA ASN A 80 -12.41 -7.91 -1.14
C ASN A 80 -12.84 -7.00 -2.28
N GLN A 81 -13.83 -7.42 -3.07
CA GLN A 81 -14.37 -6.63 -4.17
C GLN A 81 -15.12 -5.40 -3.65
N GLU A 82 -15.94 -5.58 -2.62
CA GLU A 82 -16.73 -4.51 -2.00
C GLU A 82 -15.83 -3.50 -1.27
N ILE A 83 -14.77 -3.98 -0.62
CA ILE A 83 -13.74 -3.13 -0.01
C ILE A 83 -13.05 -2.29 -1.08
N LEU A 84 -12.62 -2.90 -2.19
CA LEU A 84 -12.07 -2.15 -3.31
C LEU A 84 -13.07 -1.14 -3.88
N ALA A 85 -14.32 -1.56 -4.10
CA ALA A 85 -15.39 -0.72 -4.63
C ALA A 85 -15.76 0.46 -3.70
N SER A 86 -15.46 0.36 -2.41
CA SER A 86 -15.68 1.45 -1.44
C SER A 86 -14.63 2.56 -1.50
N LEU A 87 -13.48 2.30 -2.14
CA LEU A 87 -12.44 3.31 -2.35
C LEU A 87 -12.89 4.33 -3.41
N SER A 88 -12.29 5.51 -3.39
CA SER A 88 -12.49 6.48 -4.48
C SER A 88 -11.85 5.98 -5.78
N SER A 89 -12.40 6.35 -6.94
CA SER A 89 -11.93 5.88 -8.25
C SER A 89 -10.44 6.14 -8.49
N SER A 90 -9.93 7.30 -8.09
CA SER A 90 -8.51 7.65 -8.22
C SER A 90 -7.59 6.79 -7.33
N VAL A 91 -8.08 6.32 -6.19
CA VAL A 91 -7.36 5.38 -5.31
C VAL A 91 -7.43 3.98 -5.89
N GLN A 92 -8.60 3.54 -6.35
CA GLN A 92 -8.78 2.24 -7.01
C GLN A 92 -7.83 2.07 -8.20
N GLU A 93 -7.80 3.03 -9.12
CA GLU A 93 -6.95 2.94 -10.32
C GLU A 93 -5.47 2.83 -9.97
N SER A 94 -5.01 3.59 -8.97
CA SER A 94 -3.63 3.55 -8.51
C SER A 94 -3.29 2.17 -7.94
N ILE A 95 -4.15 1.64 -7.08
CA ILE A 95 -3.99 0.31 -6.48
C ILE A 95 -4.02 -0.78 -7.54
N TYR A 96 -4.95 -0.74 -8.52
CA TYR A 96 -4.96 -1.70 -9.62
C TYR A 96 -3.68 -1.66 -10.44
N LYS A 97 -3.14 -0.47 -10.74
CA LYS A 97 -1.87 -0.34 -11.46
C LYS A 97 -0.73 -0.98 -10.67
N GLU A 98 -0.62 -0.73 -9.37
CA GLU A 98 0.44 -1.32 -8.54
C GLU A 98 0.27 -2.84 -8.41
N MET A 99 -0.94 -3.34 -8.17
CA MET A 99 -1.19 -4.79 -8.07
C MET A 99 -0.92 -5.53 -9.39
N ILE A 100 -1.21 -4.92 -10.53
CA ILE A 100 -0.90 -5.50 -11.85
C ILE A 100 0.62 -5.51 -12.09
N LYS A 101 1.31 -4.42 -11.77
CA LYS A 101 2.78 -4.32 -11.89
C LYS A 101 3.49 -5.41 -11.07
N ASP A 102 3.03 -5.62 -9.85
CA ASP A 102 3.60 -6.61 -8.93
C ASP A 102 3.15 -8.04 -9.21
N LYS A 103 2.28 -8.26 -10.21
CA LYS A 103 1.63 -9.55 -10.51
C LYS A 103 0.90 -10.15 -9.30
N ALA A 104 0.39 -9.29 -8.42
CA ALA A 104 -0.37 -9.70 -7.24
C ALA A 104 -1.77 -10.20 -7.62
N MET A 105 -2.33 -9.74 -8.74
CA MET A 105 -3.58 -10.26 -9.29
C MET A 105 -3.30 -11.43 -10.23
N VAL A 106 -3.95 -12.56 -9.98
CA VAL A 106 -3.85 -13.74 -10.84
C VAL A 106 -4.79 -13.55 -12.02
N GLN A 107 -4.27 -13.64 -13.24
CA GLN A 107 -5.11 -13.65 -14.43
C GLN A 107 -5.80 -15.01 -14.54
N ALA A 108 -7.14 -14.99 -14.60
CA ALA A 108 -7.95 -16.16 -14.85
C ALA A 108 -7.89 -16.57 -16.34
N LEU A 109 -8.30 -17.81 -16.63
CA LEU A 109 -8.40 -18.32 -18.00
C LEU A 109 -9.32 -17.45 -18.89
N ASP A 110 -10.34 -16.83 -18.28
CA ASP A 110 -11.30 -15.95 -18.95
C ASP A 110 -10.73 -14.55 -19.25
N GLY A 111 -9.45 -14.30 -18.95
CA GLY A 111 -8.80 -13.01 -19.12
C GLY A 111 -9.10 -11.98 -18.02
N GLY A 112 -10.00 -12.31 -17.09
CA GLY A 112 -10.28 -11.50 -15.89
C GLY A 112 -9.15 -11.58 -14.85
N TYR A 113 -9.16 -10.67 -13.88
CA TYR A 113 -8.19 -10.66 -12.78
C TYR A 113 -8.85 -11.05 -11.45
N ILE A 114 -8.24 -12.02 -10.77
CA ILE A 114 -8.64 -12.44 -9.43
C ILE A 114 -8.00 -11.50 -8.42
N ILE A 115 -8.84 -10.87 -7.61
CA ILE A 115 -8.41 -9.97 -6.53
C ILE A 115 -7.71 -10.79 -5.43
N PRO A 116 -6.55 -10.34 -4.92
CA PRO A 116 -5.80 -11.05 -3.90
C PRO A 116 -6.55 -11.14 -2.57
N ARG A 117 -5.98 -11.90 -1.62
CA ARG A 117 -6.50 -12.03 -0.26
C ARG A 117 -6.57 -10.67 0.45
N LEU A 118 -7.48 -10.55 1.41
CA LEU A 118 -7.73 -9.31 2.15
C LEU A 118 -6.46 -8.73 2.80
N GLU A 119 -5.60 -9.58 3.34
CA GLU A 119 -4.34 -9.17 4.00
C GLU A 119 -3.41 -8.44 3.02
N ILE A 120 -3.22 -9.00 1.84
CA ILE A 120 -2.42 -8.41 0.77
C ILE A 120 -3.06 -7.12 0.28
N LEU A 121 -4.39 -7.14 0.09
CA LEU A 121 -5.14 -5.98 -0.36
C LEU A 121 -5.01 -4.77 0.59
N LYS A 122 -5.04 -5.01 1.91
CA LYS A 122 -4.84 -3.95 2.91
C LYS A 122 -3.48 -3.28 2.77
N LEU A 123 -2.41 -4.07 2.57
CA LEU A 123 -1.06 -3.53 2.39
C LEU A 123 -0.98 -2.57 1.20
N TYR A 124 -1.56 -2.94 0.06
CA TYR A 124 -1.57 -2.08 -1.13
C TYR A 124 -2.36 -0.79 -0.91
N ILE A 125 -3.51 -0.86 -0.22
CA ILE A 125 -4.31 0.33 0.08
C ILE A 125 -3.54 1.26 1.03
N GLU A 126 -2.93 0.71 2.07
CA GLU A 126 -2.15 1.50 3.03
C GLU A 126 -0.96 2.18 2.34
N GLN A 127 -0.21 1.45 1.51
CA GLN A 127 0.92 2.00 0.76
C GLN A 127 0.51 3.12 -0.19
N ASP A 128 -0.57 2.95 -0.97
CA ASP A 128 -1.06 4.00 -1.89
C ASP A 128 -1.48 5.27 -1.14
N LEU A 129 -2.20 5.10 -0.03
CA LEU A 129 -2.65 6.22 0.79
C LEU A 129 -1.49 6.93 1.50
N GLU A 130 -0.48 6.19 1.97
CA GLU A 130 0.75 6.76 2.54
C GLU A 130 1.56 7.52 1.49
N ALA A 131 1.74 6.93 0.30
CA ALA A 131 2.43 7.58 -0.81
C ALA A 131 1.77 8.91 -1.17
N LYS A 132 0.43 8.96 -1.24
CA LYS A 132 -0.33 10.20 -1.48
C LYS A 132 -0.10 11.26 -0.40
N VAL A 133 -0.02 10.86 0.87
CA VAL A 133 0.29 11.79 1.97
C VAL A 133 1.71 12.34 1.84
N LEU A 134 2.69 11.49 1.49
CA LEU A 134 4.08 11.90 1.32
C LEU A 134 4.28 12.85 0.13
N ILE A 135 3.65 12.55 -1.01
CA ILE A 135 3.68 13.40 -2.21
C ILE A 135 3.14 14.79 -1.87
N LYS A 136 1.97 14.86 -1.24
CA LYS A 136 1.34 16.12 -0.83
C LYS A 136 2.22 16.93 0.14
N LYS A 137 2.94 16.26 1.05
CA LYS A 137 3.90 16.92 1.96
C LYS A 137 5.11 17.49 1.21
N LYS A 138 5.63 16.76 0.22
CA LYS A 138 6.78 17.19 -0.60
C LYS A 138 6.42 18.39 -1.47
N GLU A 139 5.23 18.39 -2.09
CA GLU A 139 4.72 19.52 -2.86
C GLU A 139 4.59 20.80 -2.01
N PHE A 140 4.23 20.67 -0.73
CA PHE A 140 4.14 21.79 0.19
C PHE A 140 5.51 22.32 0.65
N SER A 141 6.53 21.46 0.68
CA SER A 141 7.89 21.83 1.11
C SER A 141 8.77 22.38 -0.02
N GLN A 142 8.35 22.26 -1.28
CA GLN A 142 8.99 23.00 -2.35
C GLN A 142 8.46 24.44 -2.34
N PRO A 143 9.32 25.47 -2.21
CA PRO A 143 8.89 26.83 -2.48
C PRO A 143 8.32 26.82 -3.90
N LYS A 144 7.10 27.35 -4.07
CA LYS A 144 6.59 27.68 -5.40
C LYS A 144 7.53 28.72 -6.00
N SER A 145 8.60 28.26 -6.64
CA SER A 145 9.30 29.01 -7.66
C SER A 145 8.21 29.34 -8.66
N GLN A 146 7.70 30.56 -8.59
CA GLN A 146 6.82 31.08 -9.61
C GLN A 146 7.57 30.84 -10.92
N GLU A 147 7.09 29.90 -11.73
CA GLU A 147 7.38 29.86 -13.14
C GLU A 147 6.86 31.18 -13.70
N LYS A 148 7.67 32.23 -13.57
CA LYS A 148 7.65 33.32 -14.52
C LYS A 148 7.85 32.62 -15.84
N LYS A 149 6.79 32.54 -16.65
CA LYS A 149 6.90 32.38 -18.10
C LYS A 149 7.86 33.47 -18.57
N ALA A 150 9.15 33.15 -18.59
CA ALA A 150 10.11 33.91 -19.34
C ALA A 150 9.69 33.69 -20.79
N ARG A 151 9.09 34.72 -21.35
CA ARG A 151 8.98 34.92 -22.79
C ARG A 151 10.43 34.98 -23.31
N PHE A 152 11.02 33.82 -23.51
CA PHE A 152 12.40 33.66 -23.95
C PHE A 152 12.36 33.61 -25.48
N GLU A 153 12.62 34.78 -26.07
CA GLU A 153 13.27 34.99 -27.36
C GLU A 153 12.96 33.97 -28.47
N GLU A 154 11.79 34.06 -29.08
CA GLU A 154 11.56 33.51 -30.43
C GLU A 154 12.35 34.28 -31.50
N GLU A 155 12.76 35.52 -31.21
CA GLU A 155 13.53 36.37 -32.12
C GLU A 155 14.99 35.89 -32.33
N SER A 156 15.55 35.14 -31.38
CA SER A 156 16.93 34.63 -31.47
C SER A 156 17.07 33.43 -32.43
N TRP A 157 16.04 32.59 -32.54
CA TRP A 157 16.10 31.38 -33.38
C TRP A 157 15.98 31.70 -34.87
N GLU A 158 15.26 32.74 -35.25
CA GLU A 158 15.16 33.15 -36.65
C GLU A 158 16.48 33.70 -37.19
N GLU A 159 17.24 34.44 -36.36
CA GLU A 159 18.57 34.92 -36.72
C GLU A 159 19.58 33.77 -36.82
N VAL A 160 19.53 32.80 -35.91
CA VAL A 160 20.36 31.59 -35.98
C VAL A 160 20.04 30.76 -37.22
N LEU A 161 18.76 30.61 -37.58
CA LEU A 161 18.33 29.92 -38.79
C LEU A 161 18.74 30.65 -40.07
N LYS A 162 18.77 31.99 -40.04
CA LYS A 162 19.24 32.81 -41.17
C LYS A 162 20.74 32.70 -41.36
N GLN A 163 21.51 32.72 -40.26
CA GLN A 163 22.96 32.50 -40.29
C GLN A 163 23.31 31.09 -40.80
N MET A 164 22.57 30.06 -40.38
CA MET A 164 22.76 28.70 -40.91
C MET A 164 22.48 28.61 -42.42
N LYS A 165 21.42 29.27 -42.91
CA LYS A 165 21.08 29.29 -44.34
C LYS A 165 22.14 30.00 -45.19
N ASP A 166 22.69 31.10 -44.69
CA ASP A 166 23.75 31.86 -45.37
C ASP A 166 25.09 31.10 -45.40
N LEU A 167 25.38 30.29 -44.36
CA LEU A 167 26.53 29.39 -44.36
C LEU A 167 26.34 28.21 -45.33
N THR A 168 25.14 27.62 -45.41
CA THR A 168 24.88 26.55 -46.39
C THR A 168 24.96 27.03 -47.84
N LYS A 169 24.52 28.26 -48.14
CA LYS A 169 24.64 28.86 -49.48
C LYS A 169 26.08 29.15 -49.89
N LYS A 170 26.98 29.38 -48.92
CA LYS A 170 28.42 29.55 -49.17
C LYS A 170 29.15 28.24 -49.45
N ILE A 171 28.56 27.09 -49.09
CA ILE A 171 29.13 25.75 -49.32
C ILE A 171 28.70 25.20 -50.69
N GLU A 172 27.55 25.63 -51.23
CA GLU A 172 26.94 25.07 -52.44
C GLU A 172 27.47 25.67 -53.76
N ASN A 173 28.41 26.63 -53.72
CA ASN A 173 29.01 27.25 -54.91
C ASN A 173 30.55 27.33 -54.77
N PRO A 174 31.32 26.41 -55.39
CA PRO A 174 32.77 26.50 -55.39
C PRO A 174 33.24 27.38 -56.55
N GLN A 175 33.69 28.59 -56.26
CA GLN A 175 34.62 29.32 -57.14
C GLN A 175 36.03 29.24 -56.51
N PRO A 176 37.05 28.81 -57.26
CA PRO A 176 38.34 28.44 -56.71
C PRO A 176 39.28 29.63 -56.70
N GLN A 177 39.87 29.99 -55.55
CA GLN A 177 41.17 30.68 -55.52
C GLN A 177 41.99 30.33 -54.27
N GLU A 178 43.30 30.42 -54.49
CA GLU A 178 44.42 29.71 -53.89
C GLU A 178 44.93 30.25 -52.54
N ASN A 179 45.50 29.29 -51.78
CA ASN A 179 46.72 29.35 -50.96
C ASN A 179 46.94 30.51 -49.97
N GLN A 180 47.09 30.19 -48.67
CA GLN A 180 48.39 29.97 -48.00
C GLN A 180 48.24 29.81 -46.47
N SER A 181 48.54 28.58 -46.00
CA SER A 181 49.28 28.20 -44.77
C SER A 181 49.23 29.07 -43.50
N LYS A 182 48.83 28.48 -42.37
CA LYS A 182 49.72 28.06 -41.24
C LYS A 182 48.95 27.60 -39.99
N ASP A 183 49.68 26.83 -39.18
CA ASP A 183 49.51 26.56 -37.74
C ASP A 183 48.64 25.39 -37.26
N THR A 184 49.35 24.26 -37.18
CA THR A 184 49.51 23.36 -36.02
C THR A 184 48.67 23.64 -34.77
N GLY A 185 48.08 22.55 -34.28
CA GLY A 185 47.78 22.33 -32.87
C GLY A 185 46.29 22.26 -32.60
N ASN A 186 45.78 21.05 -32.30
CA ASN A 186 44.76 20.76 -31.28
C ASN A 186 44.20 19.32 -31.42
N GLU A 187 45.05 18.29 -31.50
CA GLU A 187 44.60 16.90 -31.31
C GLU A 187 44.77 16.38 -29.87
N SER A 188 45.40 17.14 -28.98
CA SER A 188 45.75 16.69 -27.63
C SER A 188 44.78 17.07 -26.50
N LYS A 189 43.62 17.70 -26.79
CA LYS A 189 42.61 18.08 -25.76
C LYS A 189 41.34 17.22 -25.70
N LEU A 190 41.11 16.33 -26.67
CA LEU A 190 39.95 15.42 -26.65
C LEU A 190 40.24 14.08 -25.96
N GLN A 191 41.52 13.65 -25.89
CA GLN A 191 41.90 12.38 -25.26
C GLN A 191 42.12 12.48 -23.74
N ALA A 192 42.33 13.69 -23.18
CA ALA A 192 42.54 13.86 -21.74
C ALA A 192 41.23 13.83 -20.92
N ARG A 193 40.09 14.23 -21.52
CA ARG A 193 38.79 14.29 -20.82
C ARG A 193 38.13 12.91 -20.69
N ASN A 194 38.29 12.07 -21.71
CA ASN A 194 37.71 10.72 -21.74
C ASN A 194 38.39 9.75 -20.75
N ASN A 195 39.67 9.99 -20.40
CA ASN A 195 40.39 9.19 -19.41
C ASN A 195 40.12 9.60 -17.94
N GLN A 196 39.53 10.78 -17.72
CA GLN A 196 39.16 11.25 -16.39
C GLN A 196 37.83 10.65 -15.93
N ASP A 197 36.90 10.43 -16.86
CA ASP A 197 35.57 9.85 -16.58
C ASP A 197 35.60 8.33 -16.33
N GLN A 198 36.63 7.61 -16.81
CA GLN A 198 36.76 6.16 -16.57
C GLN A 198 37.38 5.81 -15.21
N ARG A 199 38.15 6.71 -14.58
CA ARG A 199 38.79 6.45 -13.27
C ARG A 199 37.85 6.62 -12.07
N THR A 200 36.71 7.30 -12.24
CA THR A 200 35.72 7.53 -11.18
C THR A 200 34.72 6.37 -11.00
N ILE A 201 34.69 5.40 -11.92
CA ILE A 201 33.73 4.29 -11.91
C ILE A 201 34.31 3.02 -11.25
N GLN A 202 35.63 2.92 -11.05
CA GLN A 202 36.26 1.68 -10.56
C GLN A 202 36.45 1.59 -9.03
N ASN A 203 36.10 2.62 -8.24
CA ASN A 203 36.38 2.63 -6.79
C ASN A 203 35.16 2.78 -5.85
N SER A 204 33.93 2.61 -6.31
CA SER A 204 32.75 2.57 -5.43
C SER A 204 32.39 1.12 -5.07
N GLN A 205 33.01 0.58 -4.01
CA GLN A 205 32.44 -0.59 -3.34
C GLN A 205 31.07 -0.23 -2.74
N PRO A 206 30.04 -1.09 -2.87
CA PRO A 206 28.78 -0.86 -2.19
C PRO A 206 28.98 -0.98 -0.67
N PHE A 207 28.80 0.13 0.04
CA PHE A 207 28.67 0.16 1.49
C PHE A 207 27.53 -0.77 1.91
N ARG A 208 27.85 -1.92 2.52
CA ARG A 208 26.85 -2.70 3.26
C ARG A 208 26.60 -2.02 4.59
N PRO A 209 25.35 -1.72 4.98
CA PRO A 209 25.06 -1.29 6.33
C PRO A 209 25.44 -2.42 7.30
N ARG A 210 26.45 -2.20 8.16
CA ARG A 210 26.66 -3.01 9.36
C ARG A 210 25.56 -2.62 10.35
N TYR A 211 24.52 -3.44 10.45
CA TYR A 211 23.63 -3.38 11.60
C TYR A 211 24.43 -3.78 12.86
N PRO A 212 24.33 -3.04 13.96
CA PRO A 212 24.82 -3.53 15.25
C PRO A 212 24.03 -4.78 15.60
N SER A 213 24.70 -5.89 15.87
CA SER A 213 24.06 -7.04 16.51
C SER A 213 23.47 -6.58 17.84
N PRO A 214 22.23 -6.98 18.19
CA PRO A 214 21.70 -6.70 19.51
C PRO A 214 22.55 -7.40 20.57
N PRO A 215 22.74 -6.81 21.75
CA PRO A 215 23.43 -7.47 22.85
C PRO A 215 22.68 -8.75 23.21
N ILE A 216 23.43 -9.84 23.34
CA ILE A 216 22.95 -11.12 23.86
C ILE A 216 22.45 -10.86 25.28
N SER A 217 21.14 -10.73 25.44
CA SER A 217 20.50 -10.80 26.75
C SER A 217 20.53 -12.26 27.20
N SER A 218 21.46 -12.55 28.11
CA SER A 218 21.45 -13.78 28.90
C SER A 218 20.21 -13.76 29.80
N GLY A 219 19.16 -14.46 29.39
CA GLY A 219 17.91 -14.50 30.13
C GLY A 219 16.95 -15.59 29.66
N TYR A 220 17.47 -16.74 29.22
CA TYR A 220 16.64 -17.94 29.14
C TYR A 220 16.53 -18.51 30.56
N GLN A 221 15.44 -18.19 31.25
CA GLN A 221 14.89 -19.11 32.25
C GLN A 221 14.16 -20.22 31.50
N PRO A 222 14.59 -21.50 31.60
CA PRO A 222 13.74 -22.59 31.19
C PRO A 222 12.61 -22.69 32.22
N TYR A 223 11.39 -22.39 31.80
CA TYR A 223 10.22 -22.89 32.50
C TYR A 223 10.33 -24.42 32.54
N GLY A 224 10.22 -24.97 33.75
CA GLY A 224 10.27 -26.41 34.00
C GLY A 224 9.24 -27.19 33.20
N PRO A 225 9.33 -28.53 33.20
CA PRO A 225 8.50 -29.37 32.36
C PRO A 225 7.03 -29.15 32.68
N ALA A 226 6.31 -28.56 31.73
CA ALA A 226 4.85 -28.62 31.71
C ALA A 226 4.47 -30.09 31.66
N GLN A 227 3.93 -30.60 32.76
CA GLN A 227 3.34 -31.93 32.82
C GLN A 227 2.21 -31.98 31.79
N MET A 228 2.49 -32.58 30.63
CA MET A 228 1.46 -32.93 29.68
C MET A 228 0.58 -33.98 30.34
N ALA A 229 -0.61 -33.57 30.79
CA ALA A 229 -1.67 -34.52 31.09
C ALA A 229 -1.86 -35.45 29.88
N PRO A 230 -1.96 -36.78 30.07
CA PRO A 230 -2.11 -37.70 28.96
C PRO A 230 -3.39 -37.34 28.20
N ARG A 231 -3.23 -37.01 26.90
CA ARG A 231 -4.37 -36.81 25.99
C ARG A 231 -5.19 -38.10 26.02
N GLN A 232 -6.44 -37.99 26.45
CA GLN A 232 -7.36 -39.11 26.34
C GLN A 232 -7.51 -39.50 24.87
N PRO A 233 -7.56 -40.80 24.54
CA PRO A 233 -7.76 -41.23 23.16
C PRO A 233 -9.11 -40.70 22.66
N LEU A 234 -9.08 -40.05 21.49
CA LEU A 234 -10.27 -39.62 20.78
C LEU A 234 -11.15 -40.85 20.48
N LYS A 235 -12.32 -40.95 21.12
CA LYS A 235 -13.34 -41.93 20.75
C LYS A 235 -13.96 -41.49 19.43
N CYS A 236 -13.67 -42.20 18.35
CA CYS A 236 -14.38 -42.08 17.09
C CYS A 236 -15.83 -42.51 17.28
N TYR A 237 -16.77 -41.56 17.20
CA TYR A 237 -18.21 -41.82 17.17
C TYR A 237 -18.71 -41.80 15.73
N TYR A 238 -18.26 -42.76 14.91
CA TYR A 238 -18.96 -43.12 13.68
C TYR A 238 -18.83 -44.63 13.46
N PHE A 239 -19.95 -45.32 13.65
CA PHE A 239 -20.16 -46.70 13.23
C PHE A 239 -20.55 -46.65 11.76
N LEU A 240 -19.58 -46.87 10.88
CA LEU A 240 -19.81 -47.22 9.49
C LEU A 240 -19.47 -48.70 9.38
N GLU A 241 -20.48 -49.48 9.02
CA GLU A 241 -20.33 -50.87 8.63
C GLU A 241 -19.24 -50.95 7.55
N GLU A 242 -18.43 -52.02 7.65
CA GLU A 242 -17.30 -52.37 6.79
C GLU A 242 -15.94 -51.75 7.21
N GLY A 243 -15.22 -52.55 7.99
CA GLY A 243 -13.95 -52.20 8.60
C GLY A 243 -12.78 -52.08 7.60
N ASN A 244 -11.91 -51.11 7.88
CA ASN A 244 -10.44 -51.26 7.89
C ASN A 244 -9.77 -49.90 8.15
N CYS A 245 -9.31 -49.65 9.39
CA CYS A 245 -8.36 -48.57 9.66
C CYS A 245 -6.92 -49.08 9.48
N LYS A 246 -6.26 -48.72 8.37
CA LYS A 246 -4.79 -48.82 8.23
C LYS A 246 -4.15 -47.49 8.64
N ARG A 247 -3.17 -47.58 9.55
CA ARG A 247 -2.32 -46.46 9.98
C ARG A 247 -1.24 -46.17 8.94
N ARG A 248 -1.05 -44.90 8.59
CA ARG A 248 0.22 -44.32 8.13
C ARG A 248 0.46 -43.06 8.93
#